data_AF-A0A4U5JCY9-F1
#
_entry.id   AF-A0A4U5JCY9-F1
#
_cell.length_a   1.000
_cell.length_b   1.000
_cell.length_c   1.000
_cell.angle_alpha   90.00
_cell.angle_beta   90.00
_cell.angle_gamma   90.00
#
_symmetry.space_group_name_H-M   'P 1'
#
loop_
_entity.id
_entity.type
_entity.pdbx_description
1 polymer ?
#
loop_
_entity_poly.entity_id
_entity_poly.type
_entity_poly.pdbx_seq_one_letter_code
_entity_poly.pdbx_strand_id
1 'polypeptide(L)'
;MWRDVQLAAGTEEFSSTLEAAINACGLTVKEFAKRHDLSESTLYKITSGDRTNVRVETLQSITAALREEEGYGGRTIGLITTRGACDRAPSSIEAGGETYTIKPLPAQTIEDEIIKGVQADRDGIDGIVCGPIAAVTLEQVVDVPVGGLQFTQDLIRESMTDFAGRLD
;
A
#
# COMPACT_ATOMS: atom_id res chain seq x y z
N MET A 1 -15.39 -2.87 -1.95
CA MET A 1 -16.28 -1.95 -2.71
C MET A 1 -15.47 -0.86 -3.41
N TRP A 2 -14.37 -0.38 -2.83
CA TRP A 2 -13.47 0.60 -3.44
C TRP A 2 -12.95 0.20 -4.83
N ARG A 3 -12.68 -1.09 -5.07
CA ARG A 3 -12.27 -1.60 -6.39
C ARG A 3 -13.37 -1.43 -7.45
N ASP A 4 -14.61 -1.69 -7.07
CA ASP A 4 -15.76 -1.57 -7.98
C ASP A 4 -15.97 -0.10 -8.35
N VAL A 5 -15.85 0.82 -7.39
CA VAL A 5 -15.87 2.27 -7.61
C VAL A 5 -14.73 2.71 -8.54
N GLN A 6 -13.52 2.19 -8.34
CA GLN A 6 -12.38 2.50 -9.19
C GLN A 6 -12.54 1.97 -10.62
N LEU A 7 -13.09 0.76 -10.80
CA LEU A 7 -13.36 0.16 -12.11
C LEU A 7 -14.49 0.87 -12.86
N ALA A 8 -15.50 1.35 -12.13
CA ALA A 8 -16.61 2.11 -12.69
C ALA A 8 -16.22 3.56 -13.04
N ALA A 9 -15.03 4.03 -12.64
CA ALA A 9 -14.61 5.41 -12.91
C ALA A 9 -14.60 5.72 -14.42
N GLY A 10 -15.34 6.76 -14.82
CA GLY A 10 -15.49 7.15 -16.22
C GLY A 10 -16.56 6.39 -17.00
N THR A 11 -17.30 5.47 -16.38
CA THR A 11 -18.49 4.83 -16.95
C THR A 11 -19.77 5.51 -16.47
N GLU A 12 -20.91 5.15 -17.07
CA GLU A 12 -22.24 5.62 -16.63
C GLU A 12 -22.62 5.09 -15.23
N GLU A 13 -21.98 4.00 -14.79
CA GLU A 13 -22.25 3.33 -13.51
C GLU A 13 -21.49 3.95 -12.33
N PHE A 14 -20.58 4.90 -12.59
CA PHE A 14 -19.71 5.48 -11.55
C PHE A 14 -20.51 6.09 -10.39
N SER A 15 -21.53 6.88 -10.73
CA SER A 15 -22.37 7.60 -9.78
C SER A 15 -23.07 6.67 -8.79
N SER A 16 -23.78 5.68 -9.33
CA SER A 16 -24.55 4.72 -8.53
C SER A 16 -23.65 3.77 -7.74
N THR A 17 -22.51 3.37 -8.31
CA THR A 17 -21.53 2.51 -7.62
C THR A 17 -20.90 3.23 -6.43
N LEU A 18 -20.53 4.50 -6.59
CA LEU A 18 -19.98 5.32 -5.50
C LEU A 18 -21.01 5.52 -4.38
N GLU A 19 -22.24 5.87 -4.72
CA GLU A 19 -23.30 6.08 -3.73
C GLU A 19 -23.63 4.79 -2.96
N ALA A 20 -23.69 3.65 -3.66
CA ALA A 20 -23.87 2.34 -3.04
C ALA A 20 -22.71 1.99 -2.09
N ALA A 21 -21.46 2.27 -2.47
CA ALA A 21 -20.30 2.01 -1.62
C ALA A 21 -20.30 2.87 -0.35
N ILE A 22 -20.64 4.17 -0.45
CA ILE A 22 -20.75 5.07 0.70
C ILE A 22 -21.85 4.61 1.65
N ASN A 23 -23.02 4.24 1.12
CA ASN A 23 -24.14 3.75 1.91
C ASN A 23 -23.82 2.41 2.60
N ALA A 24 -23.08 1.52 1.94
CA ALA A 24 -22.65 0.25 2.53
C ALA A 24 -21.65 0.45 3.69
N CYS A 25 -20.93 1.58 3.74
CA CYS A 25 -20.13 2.00 4.89
C CYS A 25 -20.99 2.59 6.03
N GLY A 26 -22.32 2.67 5.87
CA GLY A 26 -23.24 3.23 6.87
C GLY A 26 -23.20 4.76 6.96
N LEU A 27 -22.76 5.45 5.90
CA LEU A 27 -22.60 6.90 5.86
C LEU A 27 -23.47 7.53 4.79
N THR A 28 -23.88 8.77 5.01
CA THR A 28 -24.38 9.63 3.94
C THR A 28 -23.22 10.27 3.16
N VAL A 29 -23.47 10.71 1.92
CA VAL A 29 -22.48 11.42 1.09
C VAL A 29 -21.86 12.61 1.83
N LYS A 30 -22.66 13.34 2.60
CA LYS A 30 -22.22 14.47 3.42
C LYS A 30 -21.30 14.04 4.57
N GLU A 31 -21.67 12.99 5.29
CA GLU A 31 -20.85 12.47 6.40
C GLU A 31 -19.53 11.91 5.89
N PHE A 32 -19.56 11.18 4.78
CA PHE A 32 -18.37 10.66 4.12
C PHE A 32 -17.45 11.80 3.66
N ALA A 33 -18.00 12.83 3.01
CA ALA A 33 -17.24 14.00 2.57
C ALA A 33 -16.53 14.68 3.75
N LYS A 34 -17.28 14.93 4.83
CA LYS A 34 -16.76 15.60 6.03
C LYS A 34 -15.71 14.78 6.75
N ARG A 35 -15.91 13.46 6.86
CA ARG A 35 -14.99 12.57 7.56
C ARG A 35 -13.63 12.49 6.90
N HIS A 36 -13.61 12.49 5.56
CA HIS A 36 -12.41 12.28 4.74
C HIS A 36 -11.86 13.56 4.11
N ASP A 37 -12.28 14.73 4.60
CA ASP A 37 -11.89 16.06 4.10
C ASP A 37 -12.05 16.23 2.57
N LEU A 38 -13.11 15.63 2.02
CA LEU A 38 -13.46 15.74 0.61
C LEU A 38 -14.47 16.87 0.40
N SER A 39 -14.43 17.50 -0.78
CA SER A 39 -15.40 18.51 -1.16
C SER A 39 -16.80 17.91 -1.28
N GLU A 40 -17.70 18.25 -0.34
CA GLU A 40 -19.12 17.85 -0.35
C GLU A 40 -19.80 18.18 -1.68
N SER A 41 -19.57 19.39 -2.22
CA SER A 41 -20.10 19.80 -3.53
C SER A 41 -19.58 18.93 -4.68
N THR A 42 -18.33 18.49 -4.62
CA THR A 42 -17.74 17.62 -5.66
C THR A 42 -18.32 16.22 -5.57
N LEU A 43 -18.42 15.65 -4.37
CA LEU A 43 -19.03 14.35 -4.14
C LEU A 43 -20.48 14.33 -4.59
N TYR A 44 -21.28 15.35 -4.25
CA TYR A 44 -22.66 15.43 -4.70
C TYR A 44 -22.79 15.51 -6.22
N LYS A 45 -21.93 16.27 -6.92
CA LYS A 45 -21.93 16.32 -8.39
C LYS A 45 -21.59 14.97 -9.04
N ILE A 46 -20.81 14.14 -8.33
CA ILE A 46 -20.47 12.81 -8.82
C ILE A 46 -21.64 11.86 -8.59
N THR A 47 -22.19 11.81 -7.36
CA THR A 47 -23.27 10.90 -6.97
C THR A 47 -24.63 11.30 -7.56
N SER A 48 -24.82 12.54 -8.00
CA SER A 48 -26.01 12.98 -8.74
C SER A 48 -25.96 12.64 -10.24
N GLY A 49 -24.84 12.14 -10.75
CA GLY A 49 -24.61 11.90 -12.17
C GLY A 49 -24.28 13.16 -12.99
N ASP A 50 -24.18 14.34 -12.36
CA ASP A 50 -23.81 15.59 -13.04
C ASP A 50 -22.36 15.59 -13.55
N ARG A 51 -21.53 14.67 -13.03
CA ARG A 51 -20.11 14.56 -13.36
C ARG A 51 -19.62 13.12 -13.34
N THR A 52 -19.53 12.50 -14.52
CA THR A 52 -18.89 11.19 -14.73
C THR A 52 -17.37 11.26 -14.80
N ASN A 53 -16.82 12.35 -15.34
CA ASN A 53 -15.37 12.57 -15.44
C ASN A 53 -14.81 13.28 -14.19
N VAL A 54 -14.11 12.52 -13.36
CA VAL A 54 -13.36 12.99 -12.19
C VAL A 54 -11.87 13.12 -12.49
N ARG A 55 -11.20 14.07 -11.82
CA ARG A 55 -9.74 14.13 -11.86
C ARG A 55 -9.16 12.89 -11.19
N VAL A 56 -8.02 12.42 -11.67
CA VAL A 56 -7.30 11.26 -11.10
C VAL A 56 -7.07 11.45 -9.60
N GLU A 57 -6.64 12.63 -9.19
CA GLU A 57 -6.43 12.99 -7.77
C GLU A 57 -7.72 12.84 -6.94
N THR A 58 -8.86 13.31 -7.45
CA THR A 58 -10.16 13.16 -6.76
C THR A 58 -10.57 11.69 -6.65
N LEU A 59 -10.35 10.91 -7.72
CA LEU A 59 -10.61 9.47 -7.69
C LEU A 59 -9.73 8.76 -6.67
N GLN A 60 -8.45 9.13 -6.59
CA GLN A 60 -7.50 8.59 -5.60
C GLN A 60 -7.98 8.90 -4.17
N SER A 61 -8.37 10.14 -3.87
CA SER A 61 -8.86 10.52 -2.55
C SER A 61 -10.15 9.77 -2.16
N ILE A 62 -11.10 9.63 -3.09
CA ILE A 62 -12.33 8.84 -2.87
C ILE A 62 -11.99 7.37 -2.62
N THR A 63 -11.07 6.80 -3.41
CA THR A 63 -10.67 5.40 -3.29
C THR A 63 -9.96 5.14 -1.97
N ALA A 64 -9.09 6.06 -1.52
CA ALA A 64 -8.42 6.00 -0.23
C ALA A 64 -9.42 6.05 0.94
N ALA A 65 -10.37 6.99 0.90
CA ALA A 65 -11.43 7.12 1.89
C ALA A 65 -12.30 5.85 2.00
N LEU A 66 -12.69 5.26 0.86
CA LEU A 66 -13.44 3.99 0.85
C LEU A 66 -12.59 2.82 1.37
N ARG A 67 -11.30 2.79 1.05
CA ARG A 67 -10.37 1.80 1.61
C ARG A 67 -10.30 1.92 3.12
N GLU A 68 -10.25 3.13 3.66
CA GLU A 68 -10.24 3.37 5.10
C GLU A 68 -11.51 2.86 5.79
N GLU A 69 -12.69 3.19 5.24
CA GLU A 69 -13.98 2.67 5.77
C GLU A 69 -14.11 1.15 5.67
N GLU A 70 -13.50 0.53 4.66
CA GLU A 70 -13.44 -0.93 4.50
C GLU A 70 -12.37 -1.61 5.39
N GLY A 71 -11.65 -0.86 6.23
CA GLY A 71 -10.56 -1.38 7.05
C GLY A 71 -9.28 -1.69 6.27
N TYR A 72 -9.22 -1.32 4.99
CA TYR A 72 -8.02 -1.33 4.14
C TYR A 72 -7.18 -0.04 4.24
N GLY A 73 -7.50 0.84 5.21
CA GLY A 73 -6.74 2.05 5.54
C GLY A 73 -5.40 1.79 6.23
N GLY A 74 -5.03 0.53 6.43
CA GLY A 74 -3.73 0.15 6.96
C GLY A 74 -2.62 0.59 6.00
N ARG A 75 -1.68 1.37 6.53
CA ARG A 75 -0.45 1.73 5.84
C ARG A 75 0.25 0.48 5.32
N THR A 76 0.70 0.52 4.07
CA THR A 76 1.32 -0.62 3.41
C THR A 76 2.84 -0.46 3.42
N ILE A 77 3.54 -1.48 3.91
CA ILE A 77 5.00 -1.55 3.87
C ILE A 77 5.42 -2.57 2.81
N GLY A 78 6.29 -2.15 1.90
CA GLY A 78 6.86 -3.03 0.88
C GLY A 78 8.02 -3.81 1.45
N LEU A 79 7.93 -5.14 1.47
CA LEU A 79 9.06 -5.99 1.84
C LEU A 79 9.75 -6.51 0.57
N ILE A 80 10.92 -5.95 0.28
CA ILE A 80 11.73 -6.30 -0.88
C ILE A 80 12.92 -7.15 -0.44
N THR A 81 12.87 -8.44 -0.68
CA THR A 81 13.93 -9.39 -0.29
C THR A 81 13.80 -10.67 -1.10
N THR A 82 14.57 -11.71 -0.78
CA THR A 82 14.46 -13.02 -1.43
C THR A 82 13.05 -13.60 -1.30
N ARG A 83 12.62 -14.38 -2.30
CA ARG A 83 11.32 -15.07 -2.26
C ARG A 83 11.12 -15.87 -0.97
N GLY A 84 12.13 -16.63 -0.55
CA GLY A 84 12.02 -17.44 0.66
C GLY A 84 11.80 -16.62 1.94
N ALA A 85 12.34 -15.40 2.02
CA ALA A 85 12.07 -14.51 3.14
C ALA A 85 10.67 -13.87 3.05
N CYS A 86 10.22 -13.47 1.85
CA CYS A 86 8.85 -13.01 1.64
C CYS A 86 7.81 -14.05 2.03
N ASP A 87 8.02 -15.33 1.68
CA ASP A 87 7.09 -16.42 1.98
C ASP A 87 6.95 -16.69 3.49
N ARG A 88 7.96 -16.32 4.29
CA ARG A 88 7.96 -16.45 5.75
C ARG A 88 7.52 -15.19 6.48
N ALA A 89 7.39 -14.06 5.77
CA ALA A 89 7.03 -12.80 6.38
C ALA A 89 5.56 -12.81 6.82
N PRO A 90 5.21 -12.11 7.91
CA PRO A 90 3.82 -11.91 8.27
C PRO A 90 3.11 -11.06 7.21
N SER A 91 1.81 -11.29 7.01
CA SER A 91 0.99 -10.49 6.09
C SER A 91 0.65 -9.10 6.64
N SER A 92 0.73 -8.91 7.95
CA SER A 92 0.55 -7.64 8.63
C SER A 92 1.33 -7.57 9.94
N ILE A 93 1.59 -6.36 10.43
CA ILE A 93 2.20 -6.09 11.74
C ILE A 93 1.41 -4.99 12.46
N GLU A 94 1.47 -4.97 13.79
CA GLU A 94 0.96 -3.86 14.60
C GLU A 94 2.12 -3.05 15.18
N ALA A 95 2.09 -1.73 15.00
CA ALA A 95 3.09 -0.83 15.54
C ALA A 95 2.45 0.51 15.89
N GLY A 96 2.73 1.04 17.08
CA GLY A 96 2.21 2.35 17.50
C GLY A 96 0.68 2.44 17.59
N GLY A 97 -0.03 1.31 17.72
CA GLY A 97 -1.49 1.26 17.73
C GLY A 97 -2.14 1.25 16.33
N GLU A 98 -1.34 1.18 15.27
CA GLU A 98 -1.81 1.04 13.89
C GLU A 98 -1.42 -0.33 13.31
N THR A 99 -2.26 -0.87 12.44
CA THR A 99 -1.98 -2.10 11.69
C THR A 99 -1.42 -1.75 10.31
N TYR A 100 -0.27 -2.33 9.98
CA TYR A 100 0.41 -2.18 8.71
C TYR A 100 0.28 -3.46 7.89
N THR A 101 -0.10 -3.33 6.62
CA THR A 101 -0.11 -4.46 5.67
C THR A 101 1.26 -4.64 5.05
N ILE A 102 1.77 -5.86 4.98
CA ILE A 102 3.04 -6.16 4.34
C ILE A 102 2.80 -6.61 2.90
N LYS A 103 3.33 -5.86 1.92
CA LYS A 103 3.30 -6.21 0.49
C LYS A 103 4.62 -6.90 0.13
N PRO A 104 4.64 -8.23 -0.08
CA PRO A 104 5.85 -8.93 -0.48
C PRO A 104 6.23 -8.61 -1.93
N LEU A 105 7.50 -8.27 -2.14
CA LEU A 105 8.07 -7.85 -3.42
C LEU A 105 9.37 -8.63 -3.67
N PRO A 106 9.29 -9.93 -4.01
CA PRO A 106 10.46 -10.80 -4.02
C PRO A 106 11.47 -10.38 -5.09
N ALA A 107 12.72 -10.18 -4.71
CA ALA A 107 13.82 -9.77 -5.59
C ALA A 107 14.94 -10.83 -5.63
N GLN A 108 15.75 -10.82 -6.69
CA GLN A 108 16.88 -11.74 -6.85
C GLN A 108 18.26 -11.07 -6.82
N THR A 109 18.33 -9.78 -7.13
CA THR A 109 19.58 -9.01 -7.12
C THR A 109 19.36 -7.65 -6.47
N ILE A 110 20.45 -6.96 -6.12
CA ILE A 110 20.38 -5.61 -5.55
C ILE A 110 19.73 -4.63 -6.54
N GLU A 111 20.02 -4.75 -7.83
CA GLU A 111 19.42 -3.92 -8.88
C GLU A 111 17.91 -4.16 -8.97
N ASP A 112 17.48 -5.42 -8.85
CA ASP A 112 16.06 -5.78 -8.82
C ASP A 112 15.38 -5.23 -7.55
N GLU A 113 16.06 -5.22 -6.39
CA GLU A 113 15.55 -4.56 -5.18
C GLU A 113 15.31 -3.06 -5.42
N ILE A 114 16.26 -2.38 -6.05
CA ILE A 114 16.16 -0.94 -6.35
C ILE A 114 15.02 -0.68 -7.34
N ILE A 115 14.93 -1.43 -8.43
CA ILE A 115 13.87 -1.28 -9.43
C ILE A 115 12.49 -1.44 -8.78
N LYS A 116 12.32 -2.47 -7.93
CA LYS A 116 11.06 -2.71 -7.22
C LYS A 116 10.76 -1.64 -6.20
N GLY A 117 11.76 -1.10 -5.52
CA GLY A 117 11.57 -0.02 -4.57
C GLY A 117 11.04 1.24 -5.25
N VAL A 118 11.65 1.64 -6.37
CA VAL A 118 11.17 2.77 -7.18
C VAL A 118 9.77 2.53 -7.74
N GLN A 119 9.44 1.31 -8.14
CA GLN A 119 8.08 0.96 -8.58
C GLN A 119 7.08 1.02 -7.43
N ALA A 120 7.44 0.49 -6.26
CA ALA A 120 6.57 0.48 -5.09
C ALA A 120 6.26 1.90 -4.58
N ASP A 121 7.25 2.80 -4.63
CA ASP A 121 7.06 4.22 -4.34
C ASP A 121 6.02 4.86 -5.28
N ARG A 122 6.16 4.64 -6.59
CA ARG A 122 5.19 5.10 -7.60
C ARG A 122 3.80 4.47 -7.43
N ASP A 123 3.73 3.25 -6.93
CA ASP A 123 2.47 2.56 -6.62
C ASP A 123 1.79 3.09 -5.33
N GLY A 124 2.40 4.05 -4.63
CA GLY A 124 1.84 4.69 -3.45
C GLY A 124 1.96 3.83 -2.18
N ILE A 125 3.10 3.15 -2.01
CA ILE A 125 3.40 2.46 -0.75
C ILE A 125 3.75 3.45 0.36
N ASP A 126 3.48 3.12 1.63
CA ASP A 126 3.73 4.05 2.74
C ASP A 126 5.16 3.95 3.30
N GLY A 127 5.90 2.90 2.95
CA GLY A 127 7.29 2.69 3.31
C GLY A 127 7.87 1.41 2.72
N ILE A 128 9.19 1.31 2.73
CA ILE A 128 9.93 0.20 2.13
C ILE A 128 10.87 -0.41 3.16
N VAL A 129 10.91 -1.74 3.24
CA VAL A 129 11.92 -2.51 3.97
C VAL A 129 12.62 -3.44 2.98
N CYS A 130 13.95 -3.36 2.89
CA CYS A 130 14.73 -4.16 1.95
C CYS A 130 16.09 -4.61 2.50
N GLY A 131 16.92 -5.26 1.69
CA GLY A 131 18.29 -5.57 2.07
C GLY A 131 19.07 -4.29 2.42
N PRO A 132 19.92 -4.28 3.47
CA PRO A 132 20.54 -3.03 3.95
C PRO A 132 21.45 -2.37 2.92
N ILE A 133 22.01 -3.12 1.96
CA ILE A 133 22.82 -2.55 0.88
C ILE A 133 21.94 -1.76 -0.10
N ALA A 134 20.77 -2.30 -0.47
CA ALA A 134 19.84 -1.62 -1.36
C ALA A 134 19.17 -0.42 -0.67
N ALA A 135 18.93 -0.50 0.64
CA ALA A 135 18.31 0.57 1.43
C ALA A 135 19.05 1.90 1.28
N VAL A 136 20.38 1.89 1.38
CA VAL A 136 21.22 3.10 1.23
C VAL A 136 21.00 3.79 -0.11
N THR A 137 20.85 3.02 -1.19
CA THR A 137 20.59 3.57 -2.53
C THR A 137 19.14 4.04 -2.65
N LEU A 138 18.19 3.26 -2.15
CA LEU A 138 16.76 3.56 -2.23
C LEU A 138 16.41 4.86 -1.49
N GLU A 139 16.97 5.10 -0.31
CA GLU A 139 16.81 6.35 0.45
C GLU A 139 17.12 7.62 -0.37
N GLN A 140 17.95 7.51 -1.41
CA GLN A 140 18.33 8.65 -2.25
C GLN A 140 17.42 8.86 -3.47
N VAL A 141 16.56 7.89 -3.80
CA VAL A 141 15.84 7.87 -5.08
C VAL A 141 14.33 7.68 -4.94
N VAL A 142 13.82 7.45 -3.73
CA VAL A 142 12.38 7.37 -3.44
C VAL A 142 11.97 8.45 -2.41
N ASP A 143 10.70 8.82 -2.42
CA ASP A 143 10.15 9.82 -1.50
C ASP A 143 9.64 9.21 -0.18
N VAL A 144 9.31 7.92 -0.18
CA VAL A 144 8.82 7.20 1.01
C VAL A 144 9.95 6.79 1.97
N PRO A 145 9.66 6.61 3.27
CA PRO A 145 10.65 6.10 4.22
C PRO A 145 11.17 4.71 3.83
N VAL A 146 12.49 4.52 3.94
CA VAL A 146 13.17 3.26 3.63
C VAL A 146 13.88 2.74 4.89
N GLY A 147 13.84 1.43 5.10
CA GLY A 147 14.55 0.76 6.20
C GLY A 147 15.27 -0.51 5.73
N GLY A 148 16.44 -0.77 6.31
CA GLY A 148 17.19 -2.02 6.08
C GLY A 148 16.75 -3.14 7.02
N LEU A 149 16.63 -4.36 6.49
CA LEU A 149 16.47 -5.57 7.29
C LEU A 149 17.60 -5.68 8.32
N GLN A 150 17.22 -6.01 9.56
CA GLN A 150 18.14 -6.15 10.68
C GLN A 150 18.57 -7.61 10.84
N PHE A 151 19.83 -7.83 11.18
CA PHE A 151 20.38 -9.15 11.43
C PHE A 151 20.80 -9.27 12.89
N THR A 152 20.32 -10.31 13.57
CA THR A 152 20.75 -10.65 14.93
C THR A 152 21.99 -11.54 14.90
N GLN A 153 22.73 -11.59 16.01
CA GLN A 153 23.89 -12.49 16.14
C GLN A 153 23.49 -13.96 15.92
N ASP A 154 22.31 -14.36 16.40
CA ASP A 154 21.84 -15.73 16.27
C ASP A 154 21.56 -16.10 14.81
N LEU A 155 20.91 -15.21 14.05
CA LEU A 155 20.63 -15.43 12.62
C LEU A 155 21.92 -15.55 11.79
N ILE A 156 22.92 -14.71 12.11
CA ILE A 156 24.25 -14.78 11.47
C ILE A 156 24.93 -16.10 11.82
N ARG A 157 24.90 -16.50 13.09
CA ARG A 157 25.49 -17.76 13.57
C ARG A 157 24.86 -18.98 12.91
N GLU A 158 23.54 -19.03 12.83
CA GLU A 158 22.79 -20.11 12.15
C GLU A 158 23.24 -20.24 10.70
N SER A 159 23.25 -19.12 9.97
CA SER A 159 23.70 -19.07 8.57
C SER A 159 25.14 -19.57 8.39
N MET A 160 26.06 -19.20 9.28
CA MET A 160 27.46 -19.66 9.24
C MET A 160 27.59 -21.14 9.57
N THR A 161 26.79 -21.65 10.51
CA THR A 161 26.82 -23.07 10.92
C THR A 161 26.30 -23.96 9.80
N ASP A 162 25.19 -23.58 9.17
CA ASP A 162 24.64 -24.27 8.01
C ASP A 162 25.63 -24.30 6.85
N PHE A 163 26.37 -23.21 6.63
CA PHE A 163 27.40 -23.17 5.59
C PHE A 163 28.60 -24.04 5.95
N ALA A 164 29.07 -24.00 7.20
CA ALA A 164 30.21 -24.80 7.65
C ALA A 164 29.98 -26.31 7.46
N GLY A 165 28.77 -26.79 7.74
CA GLY A 165 28.40 -28.19 7.52
C GLY A 165 28.40 -28.64 6.05
N ARG A 166 28.56 -27.72 5.09
CA ARG A 166 28.71 -28.02 3.65
C ARG A 166 30.18 -28.09 3.20
N LEU A 167 31.11 -27.72 4.08
CA LEU A 167 32.55 -27.77 3.81
C LEU A 167 33.15 -29.13 4.20
N ASP A 168 32.44 -29.91 5.01
CA ASP A 168 32.75 -31.30 5.37
C ASP A 168 32.11 -32.30 4.39
#